data_AF-A0A944DX48-F1
#
_entry.id   AF-A0A944DX48-F1
#
_cell.length_a   1.000
_cell.length_b   1.000
_cell.length_c   1.000
_cell.angle_alpha   90.00
_cell.angle_beta   90.00
_cell.angle_gamma   90.00
#
_symmetry.space_group_name_H-M   'P 1'
#
loop_
_entity.id
_entity.type
_entity.pdbx_description
1 polymer ?
#
loop_
_entity_poly.entity_id
_entity_poly.type
_entity_poly.pdbx_seq_one_letter_code
_entity_poly.pdbx_strand_id
1 'polypeptide(L)'
;MGIRDMLIEVASTYDRTAGSTRDVKGQQVLRAVASRTDLALPPGFSAKGHGGQTTPAATPWIGIFDERRESDPKKGLYLAYIFSADLKNVTLTLQQGITWLEERLGRGIAREAHLRRHAARLRRAVKRQGWVDEPELRDKAARPRAYQAASVIAKSYDTAVLPSDVTLMEDLLVAIESLRRAEEADRVWWMSDDADALEMSYEPGGHAHPVADPLAGFQPKSSSEYVAQITARQQVKQRSHEKLIEDFGIYVAECGYAPITRGQHPKDLVLRRPGAEAEIGEEWLIEAKVVRNGNPTTAVREAVGQLYEYRHFLYQQQCEPFLIGLFSEEIGVYAPYLEERGIASIWQHGAGWGGSSMAQEWGMTLA
;
A
#
# COMPACT_ATOMS: atom_id res chain seq x y z
N MET A 1 15.81 -26.90 -20.61
CA MET A 1 16.82 -26.41 -19.65
C MET A 1 16.05 -25.87 -18.47
N GLY A 2 16.44 -26.24 -17.25
CA GLY A 2 15.67 -25.91 -16.05
C GLY A 2 15.82 -24.45 -15.60
N ILE A 3 15.25 -24.12 -14.44
CA ILE A 3 15.41 -22.80 -13.82
C ILE A 3 16.89 -22.50 -13.60
N ARG A 4 17.68 -23.50 -13.16
CA ARG A 4 19.12 -23.38 -12.94
C ARG A 4 19.86 -22.86 -14.16
N ASP A 5 19.65 -23.50 -15.30
CA ASP A 5 20.30 -23.15 -16.55
C ASP A 5 19.95 -21.73 -17.00
N MET A 6 18.68 -21.33 -16.86
CA MET A 6 18.26 -19.95 -17.12
C MET A 6 18.99 -18.95 -16.22
N LEU A 7 19.12 -19.24 -14.92
CA LEU A 7 19.81 -18.35 -13.99
C LEU A 7 21.31 -18.22 -14.34
N ILE A 8 21.96 -19.33 -14.73
CA ILE A 8 23.34 -19.33 -15.24
C ILE A 8 23.45 -18.50 -16.52
N GLU A 9 22.52 -18.69 -17.45
CA GLU A 9 22.49 -17.97 -18.72
C GLU A 9 22.39 -16.46 -18.50
N VAL A 10 21.52 -16.00 -17.60
CA VAL A 10 21.44 -14.57 -17.24
C VAL A 10 22.73 -14.09 -16.59
N ALA A 11 23.26 -14.79 -15.58
CA ALA A 11 24.48 -14.39 -14.88
C ALA A 11 25.69 -14.26 -15.81
N SER A 12 25.81 -15.14 -16.80
CA SER A 12 26.95 -15.19 -17.73
C SER A 12 26.82 -14.25 -18.93
N THR A 13 25.62 -13.75 -19.23
CA THR A 13 25.37 -12.95 -20.45
C THR A 13 24.92 -11.52 -20.18
N TYR A 14 24.44 -11.21 -18.97
CA TYR A 14 24.05 -9.86 -18.61
C TYR A 14 25.27 -8.97 -18.43
N ASP A 15 25.27 -7.83 -19.11
CA ASP A 15 26.27 -6.79 -18.95
C ASP A 15 25.56 -5.43 -18.90
N ARG A 16 25.62 -4.76 -17.75
CA ARG A 16 24.98 -3.45 -17.57
C ARG A 16 25.63 -2.36 -18.43
N THR A 17 26.89 -2.55 -18.85
CA THR A 17 27.67 -1.57 -19.62
C THR A 17 27.46 -1.70 -21.12
N ALA A 18 26.99 -2.86 -21.59
CA ALA A 18 26.68 -3.12 -22.99
C ALA A 18 25.41 -2.42 -23.50
N GLY A 19 24.62 -1.78 -22.62
CA GLY A 19 23.39 -1.08 -22.98
C GLY A 19 22.13 -1.95 -22.94
N SER A 20 20.99 -1.39 -23.35
CA SER A 20 19.66 -2.03 -23.27
C SER A 20 19.05 -2.38 -24.64
N THR A 21 19.84 -2.37 -25.70
CA THR A 21 19.37 -2.61 -27.08
C THR A 21 18.97 -4.08 -27.30
N ARG A 22 18.42 -4.40 -28.47
CA ARG A 22 17.88 -5.75 -28.77
C ARG A 22 18.95 -6.77 -29.14
N ASP A 23 20.14 -6.32 -29.47
CA ASP A 23 21.33 -7.09 -29.87
C ASP A 23 22.19 -7.53 -28.68
N VAL A 24 22.01 -6.91 -27.50
CA VAL A 24 22.73 -7.30 -26.27
C VAL A 24 22.20 -8.65 -25.77
N LYS A 25 23.06 -9.67 -25.76
CA LYS A 25 22.71 -11.05 -25.43
C LYS A 25 21.96 -11.19 -24.10
N GLY A 26 22.48 -10.62 -23.01
CA GLY A 26 21.79 -10.70 -21.71
C GLY A 26 20.41 -10.05 -21.68
N GLN A 27 20.19 -9.00 -22.50
CA GLN A 27 18.86 -8.40 -22.65
C GLN A 27 17.92 -9.29 -23.46
N GLN A 28 18.43 -9.99 -24.47
CA GLN A 28 17.66 -10.99 -25.22
C GLN A 28 17.23 -12.14 -24.30
N VAL A 29 18.15 -12.68 -23.50
CA VAL A 29 17.86 -13.77 -22.55
C VAL A 29 16.75 -13.34 -21.60
N LEU A 30 16.87 -12.18 -20.95
CA LEU A 30 15.84 -11.68 -20.02
C LEU A 30 14.49 -11.45 -20.71
N ARG A 31 14.46 -10.88 -21.92
CA ARG A 31 13.21 -10.67 -22.67
C ARG A 31 12.55 -11.97 -23.12
N ALA A 32 13.36 -12.99 -23.41
CA ALA A 32 12.88 -14.29 -23.86
C ALA A 32 12.28 -15.15 -22.73
N VAL A 33 12.52 -14.82 -21.45
CA VAL A 33 12.03 -15.60 -20.29
C VAL A 33 10.52 -15.86 -20.35
N ALA A 34 9.71 -14.88 -20.76
CA ALA A 34 8.26 -15.02 -20.84
C ALA A 34 7.79 -16.06 -21.89
N SER A 35 8.65 -16.41 -22.84
CA SER A 35 8.39 -17.41 -23.88
C SER A 35 9.03 -18.78 -23.61
N ARG A 36 9.76 -18.94 -22.49
CA ARG A 36 10.42 -20.19 -22.14
C ARG A 36 9.40 -21.20 -21.63
N THR A 37 9.29 -22.34 -22.31
CA THR A 37 8.41 -23.45 -21.92
C THR A 37 9.13 -24.52 -21.09
N ASP A 38 10.45 -24.40 -20.95
CA ASP A 38 11.32 -25.39 -20.32
C ASP A 38 11.57 -25.17 -18.83
N LEU A 39 11.06 -24.08 -18.24
CA LEU A 39 11.29 -23.70 -16.84
C LEU A 39 10.54 -24.58 -15.81
N ALA A 40 9.68 -25.49 -16.27
CA ALA A 40 8.92 -26.44 -15.42
C ALA A 40 8.27 -25.81 -14.17
N LEU A 41 7.76 -24.58 -14.30
CA LEU A 41 7.14 -23.86 -13.19
C LEU A 41 5.85 -24.56 -12.72
N PRO A 42 5.45 -24.37 -11.45
CA PRO A 42 4.17 -24.88 -10.95
C PRO A 42 3.00 -24.41 -11.82
N PRO A 43 1.95 -25.23 -12.01
CA PRO A 43 0.82 -24.88 -12.86
C PRO A 43 0.15 -23.55 -12.47
N GLY A 44 -0.08 -22.69 -13.45
CA GLY A 44 -0.65 -21.35 -13.26
C GLY A 44 0.38 -20.28 -12.85
N PHE A 45 1.68 -20.59 -12.88
CA PHE A 45 2.73 -19.58 -12.72
C PHE A 45 3.46 -19.31 -14.04
N SER A 46 3.79 -18.05 -14.27
CA SER A 46 4.65 -17.59 -15.36
C SER A 46 5.88 -16.86 -14.85
N ALA A 47 6.93 -16.79 -15.69
CA ALA A 47 8.12 -16.00 -15.41
C ALA A 47 8.26 -14.85 -16.41
N LYS A 48 8.76 -13.69 -15.98
CA LYS A 48 9.13 -12.59 -16.89
C LYS A 48 10.46 -11.99 -16.46
N GLY A 49 11.37 -11.77 -17.41
CA GLY A 49 12.67 -11.16 -17.15
C GLY A 49 12.66 -9.65 -17.33
N HIS A 50 13.46 -8.97 -16.52
CA HIS A 50 13.50 -7.52 -16.39
C HIS A 50 14.96 -7.02 -16.32
N GLY A 51 15.50 -6.66 -17.48
CA GLY A 51 16.86 -6.13 -17.62
C GLY A 51 16.96 -4.60 -17.71
N GLY A 52 15.84 -3.88 -17.58
CA GLY A 52 15.72 -2.45 -17.84
C GLY A 52 15.28 -2.13 -19.28
N GLN A 53 14.37 -1.17 -19.45
CA GLN A 53 13.79 -0.84 -20.77
C GLN A 53 14.65 0.17 -21.54
N THR A 54 14.94 1.31 -20.92
CA THR A 54 15.74 2.41 -21.52
C THR A 54 17.17 2.46 -20.99
N THR A 55 17.36 2.08 -19.74
CA THR A 55 18.67 1.97 -19.09
C THR A 55 18.78 0.58 -18.49
N PRO A 56 19.92 -0.12 -18.67
CA PRO A 56 20.16 -1.40 -18.02
C PRO A 56 19.95 -1.30 -16.51
N ALA A 57 19.22 -2.26 -15.96
CA ALA A 57 19.03 -2.38 -14.53
C ALA A 57 20.38 -2.67 -13.84
N ALA A 58 20.66 -1.96 -12.74
CA ALA A 58 21.80 -2.30 -11.90
C ALA A 58 21.70 -3.74 -11.36
N THR A 59 20.49 -4.18 -11.06
CA THR A 59 20.16 -5.51 -10.54
C THR A 59 19.07 -6.11 -11.45
N PRO A 60 19.42 -6.85 -12.52
CA PRO A 60 18.41 -7.51 -13.36
C PRO A 60 17.66 -8.56 -12.54
N TRP A 61 16.44 -8.86 -12.94
CA TRP A 61 15.61 -9.81 -12.19
C TRP A 61 14.64 -10.58 -13.08
N ILE A 62 14.17 -11.71 -12.57
CA ILE A 62 13.11 -12.53 -13.15
C ILE A 62 11.97 -12.58 -12.14
N GLY A 63 10.80 -12.05 -12.49
CA GLY A 63 9.59 -12.15 -11.69
C GLY A 63 8.87 -13.47 -11.93
N ILE A 64 8.30 -14.05 -10.88
CA ILE A 64 7.43 -15.23 -10.94
C ILE A 64 6.02 -14.79 -10.53
N PHE A 65 5.04 -14.98 -11.42
CA PHE A 65 3.70 -14.42 -11.32
C PHE A 65 2.64 -15.52 -11.32
N ASP A 66 1.67 -15.43 -10.43
CA ASP A 66 0.46 -16.26 -10.46
C ASP A 66 -0.50 -15.71 -11.52
N GLU A 67 -0.74 -16.47 -12.59
CA GLU A 67 -1.59 -16.10 -13.73
C GLU A 67 -3.08 -16.09 -13.37
N ARG A 68 -3.46 -16.75 -12.28
CA ARG A 68 -4.86 -16.81 -11.82
C ARG A 68 -5.27 -15.55 -11.07
N ARG A 69 -4.33 -14.64 -10.83
CA ARG A 69 -4.52 -13.41 -10.07
C ARG A 69 -4.22 -12.21 -10.94
N GLU A 70 -5.01 -11.14 -10.75
CA GLU A 70 -4.69 -9.81 -11.26
C GLU A 70 -3.49 -9.27 -10.46
N SER A 71 -2.29 -9.81 -10.72
CA SER A 71 -1.07 -9.39 -10.06
C SER A 71 -0.45 -8.26 -10.86
N ASP A 72 -0.71 -7.00 -10.46
CA ASP A 72 0.17 -5.91 -10.83
C ASP A 72 1.38 -5.96 -9.86
N PRO A 73 2.57 -6.45 -10.27
CA PRO A 73 3.78 -6.42 -9.43
C PRO A 73 4.18 -5.02 -8.95
N LYS A 74 3.57 -3.97 -9.52
CA LYS A 74 3.78 -2.58 -9.09
C LYS A 74 2.99 -2.23 -7.83
N LYS A 75 2.00 -3.05 -7.45
CA LYS A 75 0.99 -2.74 -6.41
C LYS A 75 0.78 -3.87 -5.37
N GLY A 76 1.28 -5.08 -5.60
CA GLY A 76 1.09 -6.22 -4.68
C GLY A 76 2.39 -6.94 -4.30
N LEU A 77 2.24 -8.04 -3.57
CA LEU A 77 3.34 -8.97 -3.28
C LEU A 77 3.67 -9.81 -4.52
N TYR A 78 4.94 -10.11 -4.73
CA TYR A 78 5.38 -10.94 -5.84
C TYR A 78 6.67 -11.70 -5.50
N LEU A 79 6.95 -12.76 -6.26
CA LEU A 79 8.21 -13.49 -6.16
C LEU A 79 9.17 -13.03 -7.26
N ALA A 80 10.45 -12.94 -6.94
CA ALA A 80 11.48 -12.64 -7.92
C ALA A 80 12.80 -13.34 -7.61
N TYR A 81 13.51 -13.70 -8.67
CA TYR A 81 14.94 -13.94 -8.65
C TYR A 81 15.66 -12.63 -9.01
N ILE A 82 16.32 -11.99 -8.04
CA ILE A 82 17.03 -10.72 -8.24
C ILE A 82 18.53 -10.98 -8.19
N PHE A 83 19.26 -10.58 -9.24
CA PHE A 83 20.71 -10.67 -9.27
C PHE A 83 21.35 -9.49 -8.53
N SER A 84 22.43 -9.75 -7.80
CA SER A 84 23.29 -8.69 -7.28
C SER A 84 23.93 -7.91 -8.43
N ALA A 85 24.34 -6.66 -8.19
CA ALA A 85 24.86 -5.80 -9.25
C ALA A 85 26.19 -6.29 -9.85
N ASP A 86 26.91 -7.14 -9.13
CA ASP A 86 28.11 -7.83 -9.62
C ASP A 86 27.80 -9.22 -10.22
N LEU A 87 26.53 -9.60 -10.30
CA LEU A 87 26.01 -10.89 -10.82
C LEU A 87 26.55 -12.14 -10.10
N LYS A 88 27.25 -11.98 -8.98
CA LYS A 88 27.82 -13.10 -8.21
C LYS A 88 26.77 -13.86 -7.40
N ASN A 89 25.66 -13.21 -7.08
CA ASN A 89 24.54 -13.83 -6.38
C ASN A 89 23.25 -13.64 -7.15
N VAL A 90 22.38 -14.63 -7.07
CA VAL A 90 20.96 -14.50 -7.39
C VAL A 90 20.14 -14.84 -6.17
N THR A 91 19.13 -14.03 -5.88
CA THR A 91 18.31 -14.19 -4.67
C THR A 91 16.88 -14.45 -5.07
N LEU A 92 16.33 -15.59 -4.62
CA LEU A 92 14.88 -15.80 -4.60
C LEU A 92 14.29 -15.01 -3.45
N THR A 93 13.34 -14.13 -3.71
CA THR A 93 12.75 -13.27 -2.69
C THR A 93 11.26 -13.05 -2.88
N LEU A 94 10.54 -13.05 -1.77
CA LEU A 94 9.20 -12.48 -1.65
C LEU A 94 9.34 -10.97 -1.48
N GLN A 95 8.79 -10.22 -2.42
CA GLN A 95 8.94 -8.78 -2.56
C GLN A 95 7.62 -8.05 -2.47
N GLN A 96 7.70 -6.80 -2.02
CA GLN A 96 6.61 -5.84 -2.04
C GLN A 96 6.72 -4.92 -3.27
N GLY A 97 5.59 -4.62 -3.91
CA GLY A 97 5.51 -3.63 -4.97
C GLY A 97 5.93 -2.24 -4.51
N ILE A 98 7.06 -1.73 -5.03
CA ILE A 98 7.61 -0.43 -4.63
C ILE A 98 7.07 0.77 -5.43
N THR A 99 6.35 0.53 -6.53
CA THR A 99 6.04 1.58 -7.52
C THR A 99 4.93 2.50 -7.02
N TRP A 100 3.86 1.94 -6.46
CA TRP A 100 2.80 2.72 -5.82
C TRP A 100 3.31 3.54 -4.61
N LEU A 101 4.31 3.01 -3.88
CA LEU A 101 4.94 3.74 -2.76
C LEU A 101 5.82 4.90 -3.23
N GLU A 102 6.43 4.85 -4.42
CA GLU A 102 7.16 6.00 -4.99
C GLU A 102 6.24 7.20 -5.21
N GLU A 103 5.00 6.96 -5.63
CA GLU A 103 4.01 8.01 -5.87
C GLU A 103 3.50 8.67 -4.57
N ARG A 104 3.50 7.92 -3.45
CA ARG A 104 2.97 8.36 -2.15
C ARG A 104 4.02 8.89 -1.18
N LEU A 105 5.18 8.24 -1.09
CA LEU A 105 6.24 8.53 -0.10
C LEU A 105 7.50 9.14 -0.72
N GLY A 106 7.55 9.27 -2.04
CA GLY A 106 8.77 9.67 -2.75
C GLY A 106 9.87 8.61 -2.69
N ARG A 107 11.12 9.02 -2.97
CA ARG A 107 12.30 8.15 -2.94
C ARG A 107 13.13 8.43 -1.68
N GLY A 108 13.75 7.40 -1.11
CA GLY A 108 14.74 7.54 -0.04
C GLY A 108 14.36 6.83 1.27
N ILE A 109 14.95 7.30 2.37
CA ILE A 109 14.97 6.62 3.68
C ILE A 109 13.55 6.35 4.22
N ALA A 110 12.63 7.32 4.09
CA ALA A 110 11.26 7.15 4.60
C ALA A 110 10.52 5.98 3.91
N ARG A 111 10.69 5.84 2.59
CA ARG A 111 10.15 4.71 1.83
C ARG A 111 10.80 3.40 2.26
N GLU A 112 12.12 3.37 2.39
CA GLU A 112 12.84 2.17 2.83
C GLU A 112 12.40 1.75 4.25
N ALA A 113 12.23 2.69 5.17
CA ALA A 113 11.74 2.41 6.52
C ALA A 113 10.31 1.86 6.53
N HIS A 114 9.42 2.42 5.69
CA HIS A 114 8.06 1.91 5.54
C HIS A 114 8.05 0.47 5.00
N LEU A 115 8.81 0.22 3.93
CA LEU A 115 8.96 -1.12 3.33
C LEU A 115 9.49 -2.14 4.33
N ARG A 116 10.49 -1.77 5.14
CA ARG A 116 11.02 -2.64 6.20
C ARG A 116 9.99 -2.94 7.28
N ARG A 117 9.21 -1.94 7.70
CA ARG A 117 8.17 -2.13 8.70
C ARG A 117 7.08 -3.07 8.19
N HIS A 118 6.62 -2.88 6.95
CA HIS A 118 5.62 -3.74 6.34
C HIS A 118 6.16 -5.16 6.10
N ALA A 119 7.41 -5.28 5.63
CA ALA A 119 8.11 -6.57 5.54
C ALA A 119 8.18 -7.30 6.89
N ALA A 120 8.59 -6.59 7.94
CA ALA A 120 8.70 -7.15 9.29
C ALA A 120 7.34 -7.64 9.81
N ARG A 121 6.24 -6.96 9.44
CA ARG A 121 4.89 -7.42 9.72
C ARG A 121 4.62 -8.72 8.97
N LEU A 122 4.75 -8.74 7.64
CA LEU A 122 4.52 -9.91 6.77
C LEU A 122 5.34 -11.14 7.17
N ARG A 123 6.56 -10.93 7.69
CA ARG A 123 7.41 -12.01 8.23
C ARG A 123 6.77 -12.80 9.37
N ARG A 124 5.82 -12.22 10.10
CA ARG A 124 5.09 -12.90 11.18
C ARG A 124 4.21 -14.06 10.65
N ALA A 125 3.83 -14.03 9.37
CA ALA A 125 2.93 -15.01 8.75
C ALA A 125 3.64 -16.13 7.96
N VAL A 126 4.95 -16.03 7.75
CA VAL A 126 5.70 -16.93 6.85
C VAL A 126 6.76 -17.75 7.58
N LYS A 127 7.16 -18.88 6.99
CA LYS A 127 8.27 -19.70 7.50
C LYS A 127 9.60 -19.02 7.18
N ARG A 128 10.48 -18.90 8.18
CA ARG A 128 11.75 -18.15 8.06
C ARG A 128 13.02 -19.02 8.15
N GLN A 129 12.90 -20.31 8.44
CA GLN A 129 14.06 -21.17 8.63
C GLN A 129 14.88 -21.28 7.32
N GLY A 130 16.14 -20.84 7.36
CA GLY A 130 17.02 -20.84 6.19
C GLY A 130 16.81 -19.68 5.20
N TRP A 131 15.98 -18.69 5.57
CA TRP A 131 15.76 -17.46 4.80
C TRP A 131 16.27 -16.25 5.59
N VAL A 132 16.74 -15.24 4.88
CA VAL A 132 17.16 -13.94 5.44
C VAL A 132 16.12 -12.86 5.16
N ASP A 133 16.20 -11.77 5.90
CA ASP A 133 15.22 -10.68 5.84
C ASP A 133 15.45 -9.73 4.67
N GLU A 134 16.69 -9.26 4.49
CA GLU A 134 17.09 -8.38 3.41
C GLU A 134 18.28 -8.99 2.66
N PRO A 135 18.22 -9.11 1.33
CA PRO A 135 19.36 -9.57 0.55
C PRO A 135 20.41 -8.47 0.37
N GLU A 136 21.64 -8.87 0.07
CA GLU A 136 22.70 -7.94 -0.34
C GLU A 136 22.77 -7.84 -1.86
N LEU A 137 22.22 -6.75 -2.42
CA LEU A 137 22.21 -6.53 -3.88
C LEU A 137 23.45 -5.79 -4.39
N ARG A 138 24.34 -5.35 -3.48
CA ARG A 138 25.67 -4.79 -3.78
C ARG A 138 25.67 -3.54 -4.66
N ASP A 139 24.65 -2.70 -4.54
CA ASP A 139 24.58 -1.42 -5.25
C ASP A 139 24.01 -0.30 -4.35
N LYS A 140 24.58 0.89 -4.47
CA LYS A 140 24.22 2.07 -3.66
C LYS A 140 23.20 2.98 -4.35
N ALA A 141 22.60 2.58 -5.46
CA ALA A 141 21.51 3.31 -6.07
C ALA A 141 20.23 3.12 -5.24
N ALA A 142 19.32 4.09 -5.37
CA ALA A 142 18.08 4.11 -4.59
C ALA A 142 17.15 2.92 -4.88
N ARG A 143 17.20 2.33 -6.08
CA ARG A 143 16.33 1.24 -6.49
C ARG A 143 16.77 -0.13 -5.93
N PRO A 144 18.05 -0.55 -6.03
CA PRO A 144 18.56 -1.71 -5.32
C PRO A 144 18.31 -1.65 -3.81
N ARG A 145 18.59 -0.51 -3.15
CA ARG A 145 18.24 -0.35 -1.72
C ARG A 145 16.75 -0.52 -1.43
N ALA A 146 15.88 -0.04 -2.32
CA ALA A 146 14.45 -0.26 -2.19
C ALA A 146 14.07 -1.74 -2.27
N TYR A 147 14.68 -2.50 -3.19
CA TYR A 147 14.46 -3.94 -3.30
C TYR A 147 14.98 -4.71 -2.08
N GLN A 148 16.08 -4.26 -1.47
CA GLN A 148 16.54 -4.82 -0.20
C GLN A 148 15.49 -4.56 0.90
N ALA A 149 15.07 -3.31 1.07
CA ALA A 149 14.08 -2.91 2.08
C ALA A 149 12.68 -3.54 1.85
N ALA A 150 12.30 -3.79 0.60
CA ALA A 150 11.02 -4.38 0.20
C ALA A 150 10.96 -5.91 0.37
N SER A 151 12.10 -6.55 0.65
CA SER A 151 12.16 -8.00 0.82
C SER A 151 11.45 -8.44 2.11
N VAL A 152 10.50 -9.35 1.99
CA VAL A 152 9.88 -10.02 3.14
C VAL A 152 10.75 -11.19 3.57
N ILE A 153 11.11 -12.07 2.66
CA ILE A 153 12.09 -13.13 2.88
C ILE A 153 12.93 -13.29 1.63
N ALA A 154 14.17 -13.72 1.81
CA ALA A 154 15.14 -13.91 0.75
C ALA A 154 15.99 -15.16 0.99
N LYS A 155 16.34 -15.86 -0.08
CA LYS A 155 17.34 -16.94 -0.10
C LYS A 155 18.29 -16.70 -1.26
N SER A 156 19.56 -16.51 -0.95
CA SER A 156 20.60 -16.14 -1.90
C SER A 156 21.44 -17.36 -2.31
N TYR A 157 21.78 -17.42 -3.60
CA TYR A 157 22.60 -18.47 -4.19
C TYR A 157 23.79 -17.84 -4.92
N ASP A 158 24.97 -18.44 -4.76
CA ASP A 158 26.14 -18.10 -5.56
C ASP A 158 25.91 -18.56 -7.01
N THR A 159 26.06 -17.66 -7.97
CA THR A 159 25.83 -17.96 -9.39
C THR A 159 26.88 -18.91 -9.97
N ALA A 160 28.07 -18.99 -9.36
CA ALA A 160 29.10 -19.94 -9.74
C ALA A 160 28.80 -21.38 -9.26
N VAL A 161 27.96 -21.53 -8.23
CA VAL A 161 27.67 -22.82 -7.59
C VAL A 161 26.17 -22.98 -7.33
N LEU A 162 25.35 -22.73 -8.35
CA LEU A 162 23.90 -22.86 -8.23
C LEU A 162 23.49 -24.30 -7.91
N PRO A 163 22.56 -24.49 -6.95
CA PRO A 163 22.05 -25.81 -6.59
C PRO A 163 21.27 -26.44 -7.75
N SER A 164 20.89 -27.71 -7.59
CA SER A 164 20.14 -28.44 -8.61
C SER A 164 18.76 -27.81 -8.88
N ASP A 165 18.17 -28.08 -10.04
CA ASP A 165 16.80 -27.65 -10.36
C ASP A 165 15.78 -28.15 -9.33
N VAL A 166 15.99 -29.33 -8.77
CA VAL A 166 15.12 -29.91 -7.72
C VAL A 166 15.12 -29.00 -6.49
N THR A 167 16.31 -28.63 -6.00
CA THR A 167 16.44 -27.75 -4.82
C THR A 167 15.89 -26.35 -5.09
N LEU A 168 16.14 -25.78 -6.27
CA LEU A 168 15.57 -24.48 -6.65
C LEU A 168 14.04 -24.52 -6.71
N MET A 169 13.47 -25.64 -7.18
CA MET A 169 12.02 -25.83 -7.23
C MET A 169 11.42 -26.00 -5.82
N GLU A 170 12.06 -26.76 -4.95
CA GLU A 170 11.64 -26.90 -3.55
C GLU A 170 11.62 -25.53 -2.85
N ASP A 171 12.66 -24.74 -3.03
CA ASP A 171 12.74 -23.38 -2.49
C ASP A 171 11.68 -22.45 -3.09
N LEU A 172 11.39 -22.57 -4.39
CA LEU A 172 10.33 -21.82 -5.06
C LEU A 172 8.94 -22.20 -4.52
N LEU A 173 8.68 -23.48 -4.26
CA LEU A 173 7.41 -23.93 -3.67
C LEU A 173 7.22 -23.40 -2.25
N VAL A 174 8.28 -23.35 -1.44
CA VAL A 174 8.27 -22.70 -0.12
C VAL A 174 8.00 -21.20 -0.25
N ALA A 175 8.61 -20.54 -1.24
CA ALA A 175 8.36 -19.13 -1.51
C ALA A 175 6.91 -18.87 -1.96
N ILE A 176 6.31 -19.76 -2.76
CA ILE A 176 4.90 -19.68 -3.18
C ILE A 176 3.96 -19.88 -1.99
N GLU A 177 4.24 -20.84 -1.11
CA GLU A 177 3.48 -21.01 0.14
C GLU A 177 3.56 -19.74 0.98
N SER A 178 4.76 -19.16 1.09
CA SER A 178 5.02 -17.93 1.85
C SER A 178 4.33 -16.72 1.24
N LEU A 179 4.31 -16.59 -0.10
CA LEU A 179 3.56 -15.54 -0.81
C LEU A 179 2.08 -15.62 -0.43
N ARG A 180 1.47 -16.81 -0.52
CA ARG A 180 0.04 -16.99 -0.20
C ARG A 180 -0.29 -16.63 1.24
N ARG A 181 0.54 -17.10 2.19
CA ARG A 181 0.39 -16.77 3.62
C ARG A 181 0.58 -15.28 3.88
N ALA A 182 1.55 -14.65 3.23
CA ALA A 182 1.79 -13.23 3.37
C ALA A 182 0.64 -12.42 2.78
N GLU A 183 0.09 -12.78 1.62
CA GLU A 183 -1.09 -12.11 1.05
C GLU A 183 -2.35 -12.33 1.89
N GLU A 184 -2.53 -13.51 2.47
CA GLU A 184 -3.62 -13.78 3.40
C GLU A 184 -3.47 -12.95 4.67
N ALA A 185 -2.28 -12.90 5.27
CA ALA A 185 -2.00 -12.07 6.42
C ALA A 185 -2.09 -10.57 6.10
N ASP A 186 -1.63 -10.13 4.92
CA ASP A 186 -1.76 -8.74 4.48
C ASP A 186 -3.23 -8.36 4.33
N ARG A 187 -4.05 -9.27 3.77
CA ARG A 187 -5.50 -9.10 3.66
C ARG A 187 -6.18 -9.13 5.02
N VAL A 188 -5.83 -10.08 5.89
CA VAL A 188 -6.39 -10.21 7.23
C VAL A 188 -5.99 -9.00 8.07
N TRP A 189 -4.74 -8.53 8.02
CA TRP A 189 -4.33 -7.32 8.74
C TRP A 189 -4.93 -6.04 8.15
N TRP A 190 -5.15 -5.99 6.84
CA TRP A 190 -5.98 -4.96 6.23
C TRP A 190 -7.44 -5.01 6.71
N MET A 191 -7.92 -6.22 7.06
CA MET A 191 -9.25 -6.49 7.62
C MET A 191 -9.30 -6.41 9.16
N SER A 192 -8.17 -6.43 9.88
CA SER A 192 -8.10 -6.71 11.32
C SER A 192 -7.35 -5.71 12.18
N ASP A 193 -6.85 -4.58 11.65
CA ASP A 193 -6.03 -3.66 12.46
C ASP A 193 -6.88 -2.89 13.50
N ASP A 194 -7.05 -3.51 14.66
CA ASP A 194 -6.82 -2.90 15.96
C ASP A 194 -6.08 -3.93 16.87
N ALA A 195 -4.75 -4.04 16.73
CA ALA A 195 -3.81 -4.52 17.78
C ALA A 195 -2.34 -4.60 17.28
N ASP A 196 -1.64 -3.46 17.24
CA ASP A 196 -0.28 -3.29 17.79
C ASP A 196 0.17 -1.84 17.60
N ALA A 197 -0.25 -1.03 18.56
CA ALA A 197 0.66 -0.08 19.18
C ALA A 197 1.79 -0.84 19.91
N LEU A 198 2.96 -0.19 20.05
CA LEU A 198 4.24 -0.57 20.71
C LEU A 198 5.31 -1.12 19.74
N GLU A 199 6.51 -0.55 19.62
CA GLU A 199 7.33 0.16 20.62
C GLU A 199 7.92 1.47 20.08
N MET A 200 7.68 2.57 20.80
CA MET A 200 8.75 3.44 21.27
C MET A 200 8.33 3.97 22.65
N SER A 201 8.63 3.20 23.69
CA SER A 201 8.69 3.71 25.05
C SER A 201 10.15 3.73 25.51
N TYR A 202 10.59 4.90 25.96
CA TYR A 202 11.56 5.03 27.04
C TYR A 202 10.97 6.06 28.00
N GLU A 203 10.67 5.61 29.22
CA GLU A 203 9.96 6.28 30.32
C GLU A 203 10.88 7.23 31.16
N PRO A 204 10.48 7.83 32.31
CA PRO A 204 9.17 7.95 33.00
C PRO A 204 8.81 9.37 33.50
N GLY A 205 7.54 9.60 33.86
CA GLY A 205 7.16 10.79 34.63
C GLY A 205 5.66 10.99 34.92
N GLY A 206 5.16 10.39 35.99
CA GLY A 206 4.28 10.99 37.01
C GLY A 206 2.95 11.68 36.64
N HIS A 207 1.85 11.00 37.03
CA HIS A 207 0.61 11.52 37.65
C HIS A 207 -0.51 12.22 36.86
N ALA A 208 -1.72 11.69 37.16
CA ALA A 208 -3.06 12.29 37.33
C ALA A 208 -4.00 12.45 36.11
N HIS A 209 -5.17 11.80 36.19
CA HIS A 209 -6.37 12.08 35.38
C HIS A 209 -6.92 13.48 35.69
N PRO A 210 -7.36 14.28 34.70
CA PRO A 210 -8.81 14.51 34.52
C PRO A 210 -9.32 14.95 33.11
N VAL A 211 -10.63 14.75 32.88
CA VAL A 211 -11.54 15.29 31.82
C VAL A 211 -11.24 14.92 30.35
N ALA A 212 -12.22 14.27 29.68
CA ALA A 212 -12.14 13.84 28.29
C ALA A 212 -12.19 15.04 27.32
N ASP A 213 -11.06 15.31 26.67
CA ASP A 213 -10.94 16.19 25.51
C ASP A 213 -11.51 15.49 24.26
N PRO A 214 -12.60 16.00 23.64
CA PRO A 214 -13.22 15.43 22.44
C PRO A 214 -12.26 15.31 21.24
N LEU A 215 -11.15 16.07 21.24
CA LEU A 215 -10.14 16.08 20.17
C LEU A 215 -8.91 15.23 20.50
N ALA A 216 -8.88 14.51 21.63
CA ALA A 216 -7.73 13.70 22.04
C ALA A 216 -7.31 12.62 21.00
N GLY A 217 -8.25 12.19 20.15
CA GLY A 217 -8.04 11.24 19.03
C GLY A 217 -7.88 11.88 17.64
N PHE A 218 -7.96 13.21 17.54
CA PHE A 218 -7.94 13.97 16.29
C PHE A 218 -6.57 14.60 16.05
N GLN A 219 -5.76 14.00 15.17
CA GLN A 219 -4.42 14.51 14.80
C GLN A 219 -4.23 14.54 13.28
N PRO A 220 -4.78 15.55 12.59
CA PRO A 220 -4.45 15.79 11.19
C PRO A 220 -2.96 16.14 11.03
N LYS A 221 -2.37 15.85 9.88
CA LYS A 221 -0.92 16.06 9.65
C LYS A 221 -0.60 17.56 9.63
N SER A 222 0.51 17.95 10.28
CA SER A 222 0.95 19.35 10.45
C SER A 222 1.10 20.13 9.13
N SER A 223 0.64 21.39 9.14
CA SER A 223 0.66 22.35 8.03
C SER A 223 1.87 23.29 8.00
N SER A 224 2.93 23.07 8.79
CA SER A 224 4.07 24.00 8.82
C SER A 224 5.03 23.86 7.62
N GLU A 225 5.41 25.02 7.07
CA GLU A 225 6.14 25.24 5.83
C GLU A 225 7.42 24.39 5.65
N TYR A 226 7.47 23.68 4.52
CA TYR A 226 8.74 23.32 3.88
C TYR A 226 8.68 23.82 2.43
N VAL A 227 9.46 24.87 2.15
CA VAL A 227 9.61 25.42 0.80
C VAL A 227 10.43 24.44 -0.01
N ALA A 228 9.76 23.63 -0.82
CA ALA A 228 10.35 22.96 -1.97
C ALA A 228 9.58 23.39 -3.21
N GLN A 229 10.31 23.93 -4.20
CA GLN A 229 9.77 24.47 -5.44
C GLN A 229 8.98 23.42 -6.24
N ILE A 230 7.66 23.52 -6.08
CA ILE A 230 6.55 23.37 -7.04
C ILE A 230 6.88 22.63 -8.36
N THR A 231 6.37 21.40 -8.48
CA THR A 231 5.61 21.02 -9.68
C THR A 231 4.13 20.92 -9.25
N ALA A 232 3.37 21.98 -9.52
CA ALA A 232 2.15 22.42 -8.81
C ALA A 232 0.96 21.44 -8.69
N ARG A 233 1.00 20.23 -9.28
CA ARG A 233 -0.17 19.35 -9.36
C ARG A 233 -0.28 18.32 -8.23
N GLN A 234 0.84 17.83 -7.68
CA GLN A 234 0.81 16.75 -6.69
C GLN A 234 0.68 17.29 -5.26
N GLN A 235 1.31 18.44 -4.98
CA GLN A 235 1.28 19.13 -3.69
C GLN A 235 -0.12 19.66 -3.33
N VAL A 236 -0.90 20.15 -4.31
CA VAL A 236 -2.24 20.70 -4.05
C VAL A 236 -3.24 19.59 -3.69
N LYS A 237 -3.23 18.43 -4.39
CA LYS A 237 -4.23 17.35 -4.18
C LYS A 237 -4.19 16.77 -2.76
N GLN A 238 -2.98 16.49 -2.24
CA GLN A 238 -2.84 15.95 -0.89
C GLN A 238 -3.10 17.01 0.18
N ARG A 239 -2.66 18.26 -0.04
CA ARG A 239 -2.91 19.37 0.89
C ARG A 239 -4.40 19.72 0.99
N SER A 240 -5.14 19.71 -0.12
CA SER A 240 -6.57 20.03 -0.13
C SER A 240 -7.41 18.92 0.51
N HIS A 241 -6.99 17.65 0.39
CA HIS A 241 -7.68 16.53 1.01
C HIS A 241 -7.46 16.50 2.54
N GLU A 242 -6.22 16.67 3.01
CA GLU A 242 -5.94 16.74 4.46
C GLU A 242 -6.60 17.97 5.08
N LYS A 243 -6.58 19.12 4.39
CA LYS A 243 -7.29 20.33 4.84
C LYS A 243 -8.81 20.13 4.92
N LEU A 244 -9.40 19.41 3.96
CA LEU A 244 -10.84 19.10 3.98
C LEU A 244 -11.21 18.26 5.21
N ILE A 245 -10.40 17.26 5.56
CA ILE A 245 -10.58 16.43 6.76
C ILE A 245 -10.37 17.25 8.04
N GLU A 246 -9.35 18.10 8.06
CA GLU A 246 -9.05 18.99 9.19
C GLU A 246 -10.20 19.97 9.46
N ASP A 247 -10.59 20.73 8.44
CA ASP A 247 -11.65 21.73 8.53
C ASP A 247 -13.00 21.07 8.93
N PHE A 248 -13.30 19.88 8.37
CA PHE A 248 -14.54 19.16 8.70
C PHE A 248 -14.50 18.57 10.11
N GLY A 249 -13.36 17.99 10.52
CA GLY A 249 -13.22 17.39 11.84
C GLY A 249 -13.41 18.39 12.96
N ILE A 250 -12.88 19.62 12.81
CA ILE A 250 -13.11 20.71 13.76
C ILE A 250 -14.60 21.07 13.81
N TYR A 251 -15.23 21.26 12.65
CA TYR A 251 -16.64 21.64 12.57
C TYR A 251 -17.57 20.57 13.18
N VAL A 252 -17.37 19.30 12.83
CA VAL A 252 -18.26 18.24 13.30
C VAL A 252 -18.09 17.96 14.79
N ALA A 253 -16.94 18.32 15.36
CA ALA A 253 -16.75 18.33 16.81
C ALA A 253 -17.64 19.37 17.50
N GLU A 254 -17.82 20.55 16.90
CA GLU A 254 -18.77 21.57 17.38
C GLU A 254 -20.22 21.08 17.25
N CYS A 255 -20.52 20.21 16.27
CA CYS A 255 -21.81 19.53 16.13
C CYS A 255 -22.02 18.39 17.15
N GLY A 256 -21.10 18.18 18.09
CA GLY A 256 -21.24 17.19 19.16
C GLY A 256 -20.78 15.78 18.78
N TYR A 257 -20.01 15.63 17.70
CA TYR A 257 -19.38 14.36 17.33
C TYR A 257 -17.93 14.29 17.82
N ALA A 258 -17.42 13.09 18.05
CA ALA A 258 -16.01 12.86 18.31
C ALA A 258 -15.33 12.40 17.01
N PRO A 259 -14.56 13.26 16.31
CA PRO A 259 -13.81 12.88 15.12
C PRO A 259 -12.56 12.07 15.48
N ILE A 260 -12.34 10.95 14.78
CA ILE A 260 -11.24 10.02 15.03
C ILE A 260 -10.53 9.73 13.72
N THR A 261 -9.24 10.12 13.65
CA THR A 261 -8.35 9.79 12.52
C THR A 261 -7.21 8.86 12.96
N ARG A 262 -6.83 8.89 14.24
CA ARG A 262 -5.76 8.04 14.78
C ARG A 262 -6.17 6.57 14.72
N GLY A 263 -5.32 5.75 14.10
CA GLY A 263 -5.51 4.30 14.02
C GLY A 263 -6.64 3.86 13.08
N GLN A 264 -7.30 4.79 12.38
CA GLN A 264 -8.47 4.45 11.55
C GLN A 264 -8.10 4.07 10.10
N HIS A 265 -6.82 4.06 9.74
CA HIS A 265 -6.41 3.63 8.40
C HIS A 265 -6.89 2.18 8.13
N PRO A 266 -7.51 1.92 6.97
CA PRO A 266 -7.46 2.73 5.75
C PRO A 266 -8.51 3.84 5.61
N LYS A 267 -9.41 4.00 6.57
CA LYS A 267 -10.48 5.00 6.59
C LYS A 267 -9.90 6.41 6.71
N ASP A 268 -10.56 7.39 6.10
CA ASP A 268 -10.14 8.79 6.18
C ASP A 268 -10.52 9.43 7.53
N LEU A 269 -11.78 9.23 7.96
CA LEU A 269 -12.30 9.79 9.20
C LEU A 269 -13.47 8.94 9.73
N VAL A 270 -13.52 8.76 11.05
CA VAL A 270 -14.61 8.07 11.74
C VAL A 270 -15.21 9.00 12.79
N LEU A 271 -16.54 9.07 12.90
CA LEU A 271 -17.22 9.83 13.95
C LEU A 271 -17.97 8.90 14.90
N ARG A 272 -18.02 9.31 16.17
CA ARG A 272 -18.86 8.71 17.21
C ARG A 272 -19.61 9.77 17.99
N ARG A 273 -20.76 9.44 18.58
CA ARG A 273 -21.44 10.31 19.54
C ARG A 273 -20.89 10.07 20.96
N PRO A 274 -20.43 11.11 21.68
CA PRO A 274 -20.02 10.98 23.08
C PRO A 274 -21.17 10.47 23.95
N GLY A 275 -20.93 9.42 24.76
CA GLY A 275 -21.90 8.90 25.74
C GLY A 275 -22.79 7.74 25.27
N ALA A 276 -22.65 7.25 24.03
CA ALA A 276 -23.23 5.98 23.64
C ALA A 276 -22.45 4.82 24.28
N GLU A 277 -23.13 3.88 24.94
CA GLU A 277 -22.50 2.66 25.46
C GLU A 277 -21.79 1.91 24.31
N ALA A 278 -20.55 1.48 24.55
CA ALA A 278 -19.62 0.95 23.56
C ALA A 278 -20.12 -0.31 22.81
N GLU A 279 -21.27 -0.87 23.21
CA GLU A 279 -21.86 -2.07 22.60
C GLU A 279 -22.93 -1.76 21.53
N ILE A 280 -23.44 -0.51 21.43
CA ILE A 280 -24.43 -0.09 20.42
C ILE A 280 -24.12 1.33 19.91
N GLY A 281 -22.84 1.65 19.76
CA GLY A 281 -22.41 2.98 19.31
C GLY A 281 -22.64 3.15 17.80
N GLU A 282 -23.56 4.04 17.42
CA GLU A 282 -23.69 4.52 16.04
C GLU A 282 -22.34 5.09 15.57
N GLU A 283 -21.75 4.49 14.55
CA GLU A 283 -20.48 4.93 13.96
C GLU A 283 -20.74 5.49 12.56
N TRP A 284 -20.13 6.64 12.25
CA TRP A 284 -20.16 7.22 10.91
C TRP A 284 -18.79 7.09 10.27
N LEU A 285 -18.75 6.40 9.14
CA LEU A 285 -17.57 6.23 8.33
C LEU A 285 -17.57 7.28 7.20
N ILE A 286 -16.51 8.08 7.16
CA ILE A 286 -16.36 9.16 6.19
C ILE A 286 -15.23 8.86 5.22
N GLU A 287 -15.50 9.12 3.95
CA GLU A 287 -14.52 9.09 2.85
C GLU A 287 -14.44 10.48 2.20
N ALA A 288 -13.25 11.08 2.16
CA ALA A 288 -13.04 12.47 1.76
C ALA A 288 -12.49 12.60 0.34
N LYS A 289 -13.20 13.30 -0.54
CA LYS A 289 -12.82 13.48 -1.95
C LYS A 289 -12.78 14.93 -2.39
N VAL A 290 -11.67 15.30 -3.02
CA VAL A 290 -11.50 16.62 -3.63
C VAL A 290 -12.13 16.61 -5.02
N VAL A 291 -13.17 17.42 -5.21
CA VAL A 291 -13.79 17.68 -6.52
C VAL A 291 -12.83 18.50 -7.37
N ARG A 292 -12.80 18.22 -8.68
CA ARG A 292 -11.84 18.84 -9.60
C ARG A 292 -12.57 19.48 -10.76
N ASN A 293 -12.24 20.74 -11.03
CA ASN A 293 -12.80 21.51 -12.14
C ASN A 293 -14.34 21.54 -12.11
N GLY A 294 -14.96 21.55 -10.93
CA GLY A 294 -16.42 21.48 -10.77
C GLY A 294 -17.07 20.18 -11.28
N ASN A 295 -16.30 19.11 -11.52
CA ASN A 295 -16.84 17.81 -11.95
C ASN A 295 -16.76 16.77 -10.81
N PRO A 296 -17.87 16.49 -10.12
CA PRO A 296 -17.90 15.58 -8.98
C PRO A 296 -17.92 14.09 -9.36
N THR A 297 -18.11 13.74 -10.64
CA THR A 297 -18.35 12.35 -11.10
C THR A 297 -17.29 11.36 -10.60
N THR A 298 -16.01 11.67 -10.78
CA THR A 298 -14.92 10.77 -10.37
C THR A 298 -14.82 10.68 -8.85
N ALA A 299 -14.93 11.82 -8.15
CA ALA A 299 -14.90 11.88 -6.70
C ALA A 299 -16.02 11.01 -6.08
N VAL A 300 -17.25 11.16 -6.59
CA VAL A 300 -18.41 10.40 -6.13
C VAL A 300 -18.23 8.89 -6.38
N ARG A 301 -17.79 8.48 -7.58
CA ARG A 301 -17.57 7.05 -7.89
C ARG A 301 -16.51 6.42 -7.00
N GLU A 302 -15.42 7.13 -6.76
CA GLU A 302 -14.35 6.67 -5.87
C GLU A 302 -14.87 6.55 -4.42
N ALA A 303 -15.64 7.54 -3.93
CA ALA A 303 -16.23 7.51 -2.59
C ALA A 303 -17.20 6.33 -2.41
N VAL A 304 -18.10 6.09 -3.37
CA VAL A 304 -19.05 4.96 -3.31
C VAL A 304 -18.31 3.62 -3.23
N GLY A 305 -17.33 3.43 -4.10
CA GLY A 305 -16.54 2.19 -4.12
C GLY A 305 -15.86 1.95 -2.78
N GLN A 306 -15.18 2.97 -2.24
CA GLN A 306 -14.42 2.85 -1.00
C GLN A 306 -15.29 2.70 0.23
N LEU A 307 -16.39 3.46 0.34
CA LEU A 307 -17.32 3.35 1.47
C LEU A 307 -17.98 1.97 1.54
N TYR A 308 -18.44 1.41 0.41
CA TYR A 308 -18.99 0.06 0.41
C TYR A 308 -17.93 -1.02 0.57
N GLU A 309 -16.73 -0.82 0.03
CA GLU A 309 -15.59 -1.70 0.26
C GLU A 309 -15.28 -1.76 1.77
N TYR A 310 -15.17 -0.61 2.43
CA TYR A 310 -14.93 -0.54 3.87
C TYR A 310 -16.09 -1.13 4.68
N ARG A 311 -17.35 -0.80 4.38
CA ARG A 311 -18.50 -1.43 5.04
C ARG A 311 -18.45 -2.95 4.89
N HIS A 312 -18.24 -3.44 3.67
CA HIS A 312 -18.25 -4.87 3.38
C HIS A 312 -17.07 -5.63 3.99
N PHE A 313 -15.88 -5.04 4.03
CA PHE A 313 -14.67 -5.76 4.45
C PHE A 313 -14.24 -5.46 5.90
N LEU A 314 -14.57 -4.31 6.47
CA LEU A 314 -14.13 -3.90 7.80
C LEU A 314 -15.20 -4.04 8.90
N TYR A 315 -16.47 -4.24 8.54
CA TYR A 315 -17.59 -4.27 9.49
C TYR A 315 -18.40 -5.58 9.49
N GLN A 316 -17.86 -6.68 8.95
CA GLN A 316 -18.58 -7.97 8.87
C GLN A 316 -19.01 -8.59 10.21
N GLN A 317 -18.31 -8.23 11.30
CA GLN A 317 -18.62 -8.71 12.67
C GLN A 317 -18.89 -7.56 13.65
N GLN A 318 -19.20 -6.38 13.13
CA GLN A 318 -19.54 -5.19 13.91
C GLN A 318 -20.88 -4.62 13.44
N CYS A 319 -21.44 -3.65 14.17
CA CYS A 319 -22.59 -2.90 13.65
C CYS A 319 -22.19 -2.17 12.37
N GLU A 320 -23.01 -2.26 11.33
CA GLU A 320 -22.74 -1.54 10.09
C GLU A 320 -22.71 -0.03 10.33
N PRO A 321 -21.69 0.68 9.82
CA PRO A 321 -21.58 2.10 10.01
C PRO A 321 -22.52 2.84 9.06
N PHE A 322 -22.94 4.02 9.48
CA PHE A 322 -23.51 5.03 8.60
C PHE A 322 -22.41 5.56 7.68
N LEU A 323 -22.71 5.72 6.39
CA LEU A 323 -21.72 6.13 5.39
C LEU A 323 -21.88 7.59 5.03
N ILE A 324 -20.76 8.29 4.91
CA ILE A 324 -20.69 9.70 4.51
C ILE A 324 -19.63 9.87 3.42
N GLY A 325 -20.03 10.46 2.29
CA GLY A 325 -19.10 11.05 1.34
C GLY A 325 -18.85 12.52 1.69
N LEU A 326 -17.61 12.88 1.99
CA LEU A 326 -17.18 14.25 2.27
C LEU A 326 -16.50 14.85 1.04
N PHE A 327 -16.96 16.01 0.56
CA PHE A 327 -16.51 16.59 -0.70
C PHE A 327 -16.01 18.03 -0.55
N SER A 328 -15.00 18.42 -1.33
CA SER A 328 -14.51 19.80 -1.32
C SER A 328 -15.42 20.81 -2.03
N GLU A 329 -16.40 20.34 -2.78
CA GLU A 329 -17.39 21.17 -3.50
C GLU A 329 -18.72 20.42 -3.56
N GLU A 330 -19.80 21.14 -3.84
CA GLU A 330 -21.14 20.58 -4.03
C GLU A 330 -21.17 19.55 -5.17
N ILE A 331 -21.86 18.44 -4.94
CA ILE A 331 -21.93 17.32 -5.90
C ILE A 331 -23.22 17.30 -6.73
N GLY A 332 -24.14 18.25 -6.49
CA GLY A 332 -25.37 18.45 -7.26
C GLY A 332 -26.23 17.19 -7.34
N VAL A 333 -26.55 16.75 -8.57
CA VAL A 333 -27.41 15.59 -8.85
C VAL A 333 -26.94 14.27 -8.23
N TYR A 334 -25.68 14.19 -7.80
CA TYR A 334 -25.16 13.01 -7.12
C TYR A 334 -25.58 12.91 -5.64
N ALA A 335 -25.99 13.99 -4.99
CA ALA A 335 -26.42 13.94 -3.59
C ALA A 335 -27.65 13.04 -3.40
N PRO A 336 -28.77 13.21 -4.15
CA PRO A 336 -29.90 12.28 -4.07
C PRO A 336 -29.54 10.84 -4.45
N TYR A 337 -28.65 10.66 -5.44
CA TYR A 337 -28.16 9.35 -5.86
C TYR A 337 -27.43 8.61 -4.74
N LEU A 338 -26.64 9.32 -3.92
CA LEU A 338 -25.96 8.76 -2.76
C LEU A 338 -26.95 8.45 -1.62
N GLU A 339 -27.95 9.29 -1.40
CA GLU A 339 -28.98 9.05 -0.37
C GLU A 339 -29.81 7.80 -0.64
N GLU A 340 -30.23 7.58 -1.89
CA GLU A 340 -30.91 6.34 -2.31
C GLU A 340 -30.11 5.07 -1.99
N ARG A 341 -28.80 5.22 -1.79
CA ARG A 341 -27.82 4.17 -1.50
C ARG A 341 -27.44 4.10 -0.02
N GLY A 342 -28.05 4.92 0.82
CA GLY A 342 -27.76 5.01 2.25
C GLY A 342 -26.40 5.64 2.55
N ILE A 343 -25.91 6.51 1.66
CA ILE A 343 -24.70 7.31 1.85
C ILE A 343 -25.13 8.77 1.96
N ALA A 344 -24.94 9.38 3.12
CA ALA A 344 -25.10 10.83 3.23
C ALA A 344 -23.96 11.55 2.52
N SER A 345 -24.19 12.77 2.06
CA SER A 345 -23.12 13.59 1.48
C SER A 345 -22.99 14.92 2.19
N ILE A 346 -21.75 15.34 2.41
CA ILE A 346 -21.40 16.63 3.02
C ILE A 346 -20.38 17.29 2.12
N TRP A 347 -20.50 18.60 1.90
CA TRP A 347 -19.58 19.35 1.09
C TRP A 347 -19.29 20.73 1.66
N GLN A 348 -18.11 21.26 1.31
CA GLN A 348 -17.76 22.63 1.64
C GLN A 348 -18.67 23.62 0.90
N HIS A 349 -19.32 24.53 1.63
CA HIS A 349 -20.18 25.57 1.09
C HIS A 349 -19.85 26.93 1.71
N GLY A 350 -19.10 27.76 0.96
CA GLY A 350 -18.60 29.04 1.47
C GLY A 350 -17.66 28.84 2.67
N ALA A 351 -17.98 29.49 3.79
CA ALA A 351 -17.24 29.34 5.05
C ALA A 351 -17.78 28.19 5.94
N GLY A 352 -18.82 27.49 5.50
CA GLY A 352 -19.47 26.42 6.26
C GLY A 352 -19.62 25.13 5.46
N TRP A 353 -20.60 24.33 5.86
CA TRP A 353 -20.83 22.99 5.32
C TRP A 353 -22.27 22.84 4.88
N GLY A 354 -22.45 22.40 3.63
CA GLY A 354 -23.73 21.94 3.10
C GLY A 354 -23.78 20.42 3.15
N GLY A 355 -24.98 19.85 3.16
CA GLY A 355 -25.14 18.41 3.19
C GLY A 355 -26.48 17.97 2.63
N SER A 356 -26.57 16.68 2.36
CA SER A 356 -27.81 16.05 1.94
C SER A 356 -28.80 15.95 3.12
N SER A 357 -30.08 15.67 2.84
CA SER A 357 -31.14 15.50 3.83
C SER A 357 -30.72 14.59 5.00
N MET A 358 -30.07 13.46 4.72
CA MET A 358 -29.55 12.53 5.73
C MET A 358 -28.49 13.18 6.64
N ALA A 359 -27.59 14.00 6.10
CA ALA A 359 -26.59 14.71 6.89
C ALA A 359 -27.23 15.80 7.78
N GLN A 360 -28.29 16.44 7.29
CA GLN A 360 -29.09 17.40 8.05
C GLN A 360 -29.88 16.72 9.18
N GLU A 361 -30.49 15.56 8.91
CA GLU A 361 -31.18 14.74 9.92
C GLU A 361 -30.24 14.26 11.03
N TRP A 362 -28.97 14.00 10.70
CA TRP A 362 -27.95 13.69 11.69
C TRP A 362 -27.45 14.92 12.46
N GLY A 363 -27.87 16.13 12.10
CA GLY A 363 -27.43 17.37 12.73
C GLY A 363 -25.98 17.72 12.41
N MET A 364 -25.42 17.15 11.33
CA MET A 364 -24.05 17.40 10.89
C MET A 364 -23.95 18.61 9.96
N THR A 365 -25.07 19.06 9.38
CA THR A 365 -25.12 20.25 8.51
C THR A 365 -26.42 21.01 8.72
N LEU A 366 -26.44 22.31 8.41
CA LEU A 366 -27.67 23.10 8.48
C LEU A 366 -28.65 22.71 7.36
N ALA A 367 -29.95 22.85 7.66
CA ALA A 367 -31.06 22.61 6.73
C ALA A 367 -31.09 23.58 5.55
#